data_AF-I4HUV7-F1
#
_entry.id   AF-I4HUV7-F1
#
_cell.length_a   1.000
_cell.length_b   1.000
_cell.length_c   1.000
_cell.angle_alpha   90.00
_cell.angle_beta   90.00
_cell.angle_gamma   90.00
#
_symmetry.space_group_name_H-M   'P 1'
#
loop_
_entity.id
_entity.type
_entity.pdbx_description
1 polymer ?
#
loop_
_entity_poly.entity_id
_entity_poly.type
_entity_poly.pdbx_seq_one_letter_code
_entity_poly.pdbx_strand_id
1 'polypeptide(L)'
;MINCLGDNWVKTWSLGLPSWENTPNHINIRSILWLRNLAIAYDMIDFAKARYNLLGNGGHWFPGQQAKEVEKLDLTACLAASPHADQIPHLLAETHRLLSGETVQRLSSS
;
A
#
# COMPACT_ATOMS: atom_id res chain seq x y z
N MET A 1 11.82 -13.28 -2.25
CA MET A 1 11.58 -12.06 -1.44
C MET A 1 12.85 -11.25 -1.22
N ILE A 2 13.87 -11.76 -0.52
CA ILE A 2 15.15 -11.04 -0.29
C ILE A 2 15.82 -10.65 -1.61
N ASN A 3 15.88 -11.54 -2.60
CA ASN A 3 16.49 -11.24 -3.92
C ASN A 3 15.79 -10.13 -4.70
N CYS A 4 14.50 -9.85 -4.41
CA CYS A 4 13.73 -8.83 -5.14
C CYS A 4 13.61 -7.51 -4.36
N LEU A 5 13.51 -7.59 -3.03
CA LEU A 5 13.20 -6.45 -2.16
C LEU A 5 14.34 -6.03 -1.22
N GLY A 6 15.37 -6.89 -1.07
CA GLY A 6 16.48 -6.69 -0.13
C GLY A 6 16.20 -7.23 1.28
N ASP A 7 17.23 -7.74 1.95
CA ASP A 7 17.13 -8.37 3.27
C ASP A 7 16.61 -7.42 4.35
N ASN A 8 17.17 -6.20 4.39
CA ASN A 8 16.79 -5.17 5.35
C ASN A 8 15.28 -4.90 5.25
N TRP A 9 14.78 -4.54 4.06
CA TRP A 9 13.37 -4.26 3.83
C TRP A 9 12.46 -5.41 4.26
N VAL A 10 12.78 -6.65 3.87
CA VAL A 10 11.95 -7.82 4.20
C VAL A 10 11.75 -7.97 5.71
N LYS A 11 12.77 -7.65 6.51
CA LYS A 11 12.71 -7.74 7.97
C LYS A 11 12.05 -6.55 8.63
N THR A 12 12.15 -5.35 8.06
CA THR A 12 11.85 -4.09 8.77
C THR A 12 10.74 -3.24 8.16
N TRP A 13 10.20 -3.58 6.97
CA TRP A 13 9.21 -2.75 6.25
C TRP A 13 7.97 -2.39 7.07
N SER A 14 7.58 -3.24 8.02
CA SER A 14 6.36 -3.07 8.82
C SER A 14 6.57 -2.41 10.19
N LEU A 15 7.84 -2.17 10.56
CA LEU A 15 8.22 -1.58 11.84
C LEU A 15 7.88 -0.09 11.85
N GLY A 16 7.30 0.37 12.97
CA GLY A 16 6.98 1.78 13.18
C GLY A 16 5.90 2.35 12.27
N LEU A 17 5.17 1.51 11.52
CA LEU A 17 4.06 1.99 10.69
C LEU A 17 2.86 2.39 11.55
N PRO A 18 2.21 3.53 11.27
CA PRO A 18 1.02 3.98 11.97
C PRO A 18 -0.19 3.08 11.64
N SER A 19 -1.22 3.14 12.49
CA SER A 19 -2.56 2.69 12.07
C SER A 19 -3.10 3.63 10.99
N TRP A 20 -3.93 3.11 10.09
CA TRP A 20 -4.49 3.88 8.99
C TRP A 20 -5.29 5.10 9.48
N GLU A 21 -5.90 5.04 10.67
CA GLU A 21 -6.61 6.17 11.32
C GLU A 21 -5.69 7.36 11.61
N ASN A 22 -4.40 7.11 11.86
CA ASN A 22 -3.40 8.11 12.20
C ASN A 22 -2.56 8.55 10.99
N THR A 23 -3.10 8.39 9.79
CA THR A 23 -2.44 8.81 8.55
C THR A 23 -3.24 9.88 7.84
N PRO A 24 -2.57 10.83 7.14
CA PRO A 24 -3.26 11.75 6.24
C PRO A 24 -4.14 10.99 5.25
N ASN A 25 -5.36 11.49 5.05
CA ASN A 25 -6.39 10.87 4.22
C ASN A 25 -6.73 9.41 4.58
N HIS A 26 -6.44 8.96 5.80
CA HIS A 26 -6.70 7.60 6.24
C HIS A 26 -6.05 6.51 5.37
N ILE A 27 -4.91 6.80 4.74
CA ILE A 27 -4.18 5.88 3.86
C ILE A 27 -3.73 4.62 4.62
N ASN A 28 -4.07 3.44 4.09
CA ASN A 28 -3.63 2.19 4.71
C ASN A 28 -2.21 1.82 4.26
N ILE A 29 -1.20 2.51 4.80
CA ILE A 29 0.22 2.33 4.44
C ILE A 29 0.64 0.86 4.57
N ARG A 30 0.26 0.19 5.67
CA ARG A 30 0.58 -1.22 5.92
C ARG A 30 0.05 -2.14 4.83
N SER A 31 -1.23 -2.03 4.49
CA SER A 31 -1.85 -2.86 3.46
C SER A 31 -1.24 -2.59 2.09
N ILE A 32 -0.97 -1.34 1.77
CA ILE A 32 -0.39 -0.96 0.46
C ILE A 32 1.03 -1.54 0.31
N LEU A 33 1.89 -1.41 1.31
CA LEU A 33 3.24 -1.99 1.28
C LEU A 33 3.22 -3.52 1.26
N TRP A 34 2.27 -4.14 1.96
CA TRP A 34 2.06 -5.59 1.90
C TRP A 34 1.69 -6.05 0.49
N LEU A 35 0.74 -5.37 -0.17
CA LEU A 35 0.34 -5.68 -1.54
C LEU A 35 1.49 -5.46 -2.53
N ARG A 36 2.28 -4.39 -2.36
CA ARG A 36 3.51 -4.15 -3.12
C ARG A 36 4.49 -5.32 -2.99
N ASN A 37 4.72 -5.79 -1.76
CA ASN A 37 5.64 -6.89 -1.50
C ASN A 37 5.18 -8.18 -2.18
N LEU A 38 3.87 -8.47 -2.18
CA LEU A 38 3.30 -9.61 -2.90
C LEU A 38 3.47 -9.50 -4.42
N ALA A 39 3.13 -8.34 -4.97
CA ALA A 39 3.28 -8.03 -6.38
C ALA A 39 4.71 -8.26 -6.88
N ILE A 40 5.72 -7.73 -6.17
CA ILE A 40 7.11 -7.76 -6.61
C ILE A 40 7.80 -9.09 -6.30
N ALA A 41 7.57 -9.66 -5.11
CA ALA A 41 8.31 -10.85 -4.69
C ALA A 41 7.73 -12.17 -5.22
N TYR A 42 6.46 -12.18 -5.62
CA TYR A 42 5.74 -13.38 -6.03
C TYR A 42 4.98 -13.21 -7.35
N ASP A 43 5.18 -12.10 -8.07
CA ASP A 43 4.49 -11.79 -9.33
C ASP A 43 2.95 -11.79 -9.19
N MET A 44 2.43 -11.47 -8.00
CA MET A 44 1.00 -11.52 -7.70
C MET A 44 0.28 -10.20 -8.05
N ILE A 45 0.53 -9.66 -9.25
CA ILE A 45 0.05 -8.32 -9.66
C ILE A 45 -1.48 -8.25 -9.70
N ASP A 46 -2.16 -9.23 -10.32
CA ASP A 46 -3.62 -9.21 -10.46
C ASP A 46 -4.33 -9.34 -9.10
N PHE A 47 -3.82 -10.21 -8.23
CA PHE A 47 -4.30 -10.31 -6.86
C PHE A 47 -4.10 -8.99 -6.10
N ALA A 48 -2.93 -8.38 -6.23
CA ALA A 48 -2.61 -7.13 -5.56
C ALA A 48 -3.50 -5.98 -6.05
N LYS A 49 -3.79 -5.89 -7.35
CA LYS A 49 -4.75 -4.94 -7.94
C LYS A 49 -6.16 -5.14 -7.39
N ALA A 50 -6.65 -6.38 -7.41
CA ALA A 50 -7.99 -6.70 -6.90
C ALA A 50 -8.16 -6.29 -5.43
N ARG A 51 -7.15 -6.52 -4.60
CA ARG A 51 -7.15 -6.09 -3.19
C ARG A 51 -6.97 -4.59 -3.02
N TYR A 52 -6.11 -3.96 -3.80
CA TYR A 52 -5.89 -2.51 -3.76
C TYR A 52 -7.18 -1.74 -4.08
N ASN A 53 -7.98 -2.22 -5.03
CA ASN A 53 -9.27 -1.61 -5.42
C ASN A 53 -10.37 -1.72 -4.34
N LEU A 54 -10.18 -2.55 -3.32
CA LEU A 54 -11.06 -2.61 -2.15
C LEU A 54 -10.74 -1.55 -1.10
N LEU A 55 -9.54 -0.94 -1.10
CA LEU A 55 -9.25 0.16 -0.19
C LEU A 55 -10.18 1.34 -0.50
N GLY A 56 -10.91 1.80 0.51
CA GLY A 56 -11.97 2.81 0.41
C GLY A 56 -13.34 2.34 -0.08
N ASN A 57 -13.45 1.10 -0.57
CA ASN A 57 -14.70 0.51 -1.04
C ASN A 57 -15.12 -0.75 -0.26
N GLY A 58 -14.21 -1.36 0.52
CA GLY A 58 -14.40 -2.61 1.24
C GLY A 58 -15.08 -2.47 2.61
N GLY A 59 -15.47 -1.25 3.00
CA GLY A 59 -16.02 -0.95 4.32
C GLY A 59 -15.09 -1.38 5.45
N HIS A 60 -15.67 -1.82 6.57
CA HIS A 60 -14.90 -2.27 7.74
C HIS A 60 -14.03 -3.51 7.53
N TRP A 61 -14.29 -4.34 6.50
CA TRP A 61 -13.51 -5.56 6.25
C TRP A 61 -12.15 -5.28 5.61
N PHE A 62 -11.98 -4.10 5.00
CA PHE A 62 -10.71 -3.66 4.45
C PHE A 62 -10.57 -2.14 4.59
N PRO A 63 -10.27 -1.66 5.82
CA PRO A 63 -10.37 -0.25 6.14
C PRO A 63 -9.21 0.56 5.59
N GLY A 64 -9.42 1.87 5.55
CA GLY A 64 -8.46 2.86 5.05
C GLY A 64 -8.50 3.04 3.54
N GLN A 65 -7.75 4.04 3.10
CA GLN A 65 -7.77 4.55 1.73
C GLN A 65 -6.54 4.12 0.93
N GLN A 66 -6.69 4.16 -0.39
CA GLN A 66 -5.60 4.05 -1.35
C GLN A 66 -4.62 5.23 -1.20
N ALA A 67 -3.38 5.06 -1.68
CA ALA A 67 -2.38 6.12 -1.74
C ALA A 67 -2.61 7.13 -2.90
N LYS A 68 -3.88 7.49 -3.13
CA LYS A 68 -4.27 8.47 -4.13
C LYS A 68 -3.67 9.83 -3.76
N GLU A 69 -2.97 10.45 -4.70
CA GLU A 69 -2.32 11.76 -4.54
C GLU A 69 -1.36 11.82 -3.33
N VAL A 70 -0.77 10.68 -2.93
CA VAL A 70 0.13 10.58 -1.76
C VAL A 70 1.35 11.51 -1.87
N GLU A 71 1.76 11.85 -3.09
CA GLU A 71 2.84 12.80 -3.39
C GLU A 71 2.53 14.25 -2.96
N LYS A 72 1.26 14.57 -2.67
CA LYS A 72 0.83 15.87 -2.15
C LYS A 72 0.73 15.90 -0.62
N LEU A 73 0.99 14.78 0.05
CA LEU A 73 0.81 14.63 1.49
C LEU A 73 2.15 14.62 2.22
N ASP A 74 2.18 15.24 3.40
CA ASP A 74 3.30 15.12 4.32
C ASP A 74 3.06 13.91 5.25
N LEU A 75 3.86 12.86 5.05
CA LEU A 75 3.84 11.65 5.87
C LEU A 75 4.93 11.62 6.94
N THR A 76 5.76 12.66 7.05
CA THR A 76 6.95 12.70 7.90
C THR A 76 6.59 12.41 9.37
N ALA A 77 5.55 13.07 9.88
CA ALA A 77 5.13 12.92 11.27
C ALA A 77 4.62 11.51 11.60
N CYS A 78 3.79 10.91 10.73
CA CYS A 78 3.21 9.60 11.00
C CYS A 78 4.19 8.44 10.75
N LEU A 79 5.24 8.68 9.94
CA LEU A 79 6.29 7.71 9.66
C LEU A 79 7.54 7.86 10.53
N ALA A 80 7.57 8.81 11.48
CA ALA A 80 8.76 9.12 12.28
C ALA A 80 9.34 7.92 13.06
N ALA A 81 8.51 6.91 13.38
CA ALA A 81 8.95 5.69 14.06
C ALA A 81 9.47 4.60 13.10
N SER A 82 9.29 4.78 11.79
CA SER A 82 9.68 3.78 10.79
C SER A 82 11.13 3.98 10.36
N PRO A 83 11.94 2.90 10.25
CA PRO A 83 13.30 2.99 9.71
C PRO A 83 13.33 3.30 8.20
N HIS A 84 12.17 3.35 7.54
CA HIS A 84 12.03 3.61 6.11
C HIS A 84 11.22 4.87 5.80
N ALA A 85 11.13 5.80 6.75
CA ALA A 85 10.29 7.00 6.63
C ALA A 85 10.51 7.76 5.31
N ASP A 86 11.75 7.91 4.86
CA ASP A 86 12.10 8.63 3.63
C ASP A 86 11.73 7.85 2.35
N GLN A 87 11.70 6.52 2.43
CA GLN A 87 11.46 5.66 1.26
C GLN A 87 9.97 5.41 1.03
N ILE A 88 9.21 5.24 2.11
CA ILE A 88 7.80 4.83 2.07
C ILE A 88 6.94 5.74 1.18
N PRO A 89 7.02 7.09 1.22
CA PRO A 89 6.19 7.94 0.36
C PRO A 89 6.38 7.64 -1.14
N HIS A 90 7.62 7.42 -1.57
CA HIS A 90 7.92 7.03 -2.95
C HIS A 90 7.34 5.66 -3.31
N LEU A 91 7.48 4.68 -2.41
CA LEU A 91 6.95 3.33 -2.61
C LEU A 91 5.41 3.33 -2.67
N LEU A 92 4.75 4.17 -1.88
CA LEU A 92 3.30 4.34 -1.93
C LEU A 92 2.85 4.91 -3.27
N ALA A 93 3.53 5.93 -3.77
CA ALA A 93 3.22 6.54 -5.07
C ALA A 93 3.44 5.55 -6.23
N GLU A 94 4.55 4.81 -6.21
CA GLU A 94 4.82 3.72 -7.17
C GLU A 94 3.73 2.65 -7.11
N THR A 95 3.38 2.19 -5.91
CA THR A 95 2.36 1.16 -5.71
C THR A 95 1.00 1.63 -6.19
N HIS A 96 0.64 2.90 -5.95
CA HIS A 96 -0.62 3.45 -6.46
C HIS A 96 -0.66 3.41 -7.99
N ARG A 97 0.41 3.82 -8.67
CA ARG A 97 0.47 3.76 -10.13
C ARG A 97 0.40 2.32 -10.65
N LEU A 98 1.08 1.38 -9.98
CA LEU A 98 1.09 -0.03 -10.37
C LEU A 98 -0.26 -0.72 -10.18
N LEU A 99 -0.93 -0.46 -9.04
CA LEU A 99 -2.08 -1.24 -8.59
C LEU A 99 -3.44 -0.57 -8.81
N SER A 100 -3.50 0.72 -9.12
CA SER A 100 -4.77 1.42 -9.42
C SER A 100 -5.27 1.24 -10.86
N GLY A 101 -4.48 0.62 -11.74
CA GLY A 101 -4.79 0.45 -13.16
C GLY A 101 -5.85 -0.61 -13.48
N GLU A 102 -6.75 -0.21 -14.39
CA GLU A 102 -8.01 -0.82 -14.86
C GLU A 102 -8.87 -1.46 -13.77
N THR A 103 -9.88 -0.70 -13.34
CA THR A 103 -11.08 -1.21 -12.67
C THR A 103 -11.55 -2.46 -13.38
N VAL A 104 -11.34 -3.64 -12.77
CA VAL A 104 -11.98 -4.87 -13.21
C VAL A 104 -13.48 -4.58 -13.16
N GLN A 105 -14.08 -4.37 -14.34
CA GLN A 105 -15.52 -4.22 -14.44
C GLN A 105 -16.13 -5.43 -13.76
N ARG A 106 -16.90 -5.17 -12.72
CA ARG A 106 -17.61 -6.20 -11.97
C ARG A 106 -18.46 -6.96 -12.99
N LEU A 107 -18.16 -8.23 -13.23
CA LEU A 107 -19.12 -9.14 -13.85
C LEU A 107 -20.19 -9.45 -12.81
N SER A 108 -21.05 -8.48 -12.53
CA SER A 108 -22.33 -8.72 -11.87
C SER A 108 -23.36 -8.94 -12.97
N SER A 109 -23.42 -10.18 -13.46
CA SER A 109 -24.60 -10.70 -14.14
C SER A 109 -25.31 -11.61 -13.14
N SER A 110 -26.47 -11.18 -12.66
CA SER A 110 -27.48 -12.03 -12.04
C SER A 110 -28.83 -11.61 -12.59
#